data_AF-G0HNT3-F1
#
_entry.id   AF-G0HNT3-F1
#
_cell.length_a   1.000
_cell.length_b   1.000
_cell.length_c   1.000
_cell.angle_alpha   90.00
_cell.angle_beta   90.00
_cell.angle_gamma   90.00
#
_symmetry.space_group_name_H-M   'P 1'
#
loop_
_entity.id
_entity.type
_entity.pdbx_description
1 polymer ?
#
loop_
_entity_poly.entity_id
_entity_poly.type
_entity_poly.pdbx_seq_one_letter_code
_entity_poly.pdbx_strand_id
1 'polypeptide(L)'
;MRRVEIIVSFILIILITMSGGCINSPQGEKTESPVIETTHEGAGEYTSENTSPLEEAKATFPSGTFKPKRVDWFSYSPENSVSGVVSRISEKYNVTESPVDIPLPPRSLSSFTGTADGIEFGLFAYPNSTAVEGAMNDMVELLLENGFRRGDGNFWEKENESYTAFYTYERYFYVLFVARTAGGDSEERAMRLSEFTWSIITIGPNPGKVLGLFLPVDVVEESWMGEEGISFDGYLEAREGVIKGTGVKAVFLVYRPYEGREVYLQLKEAFLKNGWVGDEYVDTYTRNPAGSMVVGDYFEADGTGIYIELARIAGMERVTLLSGNPEEVKDIMDMLWEWDDPTEGLSFERGDDLPRGVFKPVSERSVRPGTVISMVLDDLRKDFNITTDFVDIPEVPAAAWYTGRAGDVEFMLLVYPNATAYLTALDELTEKLLAGGWERTDDGREPYARTFARDADEITVFVQYRYNHYLAVVVKKPRYSTSDFFWHVVGTGGTSPGALLSFGKLRNDVKPWDWTAREGLEFDGYIYKLEGNVSSGGARAAVLFYPYGLGREVYLQLKKAFLETGWVERDYAELPSHDARRHLAANDLFEKSGKAVYIEVSTYGDMDVLILLYGDRSGVKISAEAMWE
;
A
#
# COMPACT_ATOMS: atom_id res chain seq x y z
N MET A 1 47.03 -18.85 22.83
CA MET A 1 47.64 -17.77 23.64
C MET A 1 47.67 -16.50 22.79
N ARG A 2 46.98 -15.45 23.27
CA ARG A 2 46.94 -14.03 22.84
C ARG A 2 46.39 -13.75 21.43
N ARG A 3 45.11 -13.39 21.30
CA ARG A 3 44.46 -12.07 21.49
C ARG A 3 44.95 -11.01 20.49
N VAL A 4 44.15 -10.74 19.46
CA VAL A 4 43.73 -9.39 19.09
C VAL A 4 42.23 -9.48 18.79
N GLU A 5 41.49 -8.61 19.45
CA GLU A 5 40.05 -8.50 19.54
C GLU A 5 39.72 -7.08 19.01
N ILE A 6 38.52 -6.90 18.44
CA ILE A 6 37.71 -5.65 18.43
C ILE A 6 37.74 -4.74 17.16
N ILE A 7 36.55 -4.74 16.52
CA ILE A 7 35.81 -3.65 15.82
C ILE A 7 36.27 -3.19 14.42
N VAL A 8 35.45 -3.50 13.40
CA VAL A 8 34.76 -2.50 12.55
C VAL A 8 33.39 -3.07 12.11
N SER A 9 32.41 -3.01 13.02
CA SER A 9 31.05 -2.60 12.66
C SER A 9 31.10 -1.07 12.51
N PHE A 10 30.22 -0.49 11.67
CA PHE A 10 30.13 0.94 11.27
C PHE A 10 30.88 1.34 9.99
N ILE A 11 30.25 1.09 8.83
CA ILE A 11 30.18 2.10 7.76
C ILE A 11 28.69 2.36 7.51
N LEU A 12 28.09 2.97 8.52
CA LEU A 12 26.88 3.78 8.42
C LEU A 12 27.29 5.14 9.01
N ILE A 13 26.97 6.22 8.31
CA ILE A 13 27.20 7.65 8.65
C ILE A 13 28.60 8.19 8.27
N ILE A 14 28.65 9.01 7.21
CA ILE A 14 29.01 10.45 7.18
C ILE A 14 29.27 10.83 5.70
N LEU A 15 28.29 11.47 5.07
CA LEU A 15 28.54 12.50 4.05
C LEU A 15 27.37 13.50 4.11
N ILE A 16 27.38 14.23 5.23
CA ILE A 16 26.74 15.53 5.37
C ILE A 16 27.64 16.50 4.61
N THR A 17 27.16 17.05 3.49
CA THR A 17 27.66 18.30 2.94
C THR A 17 26.56 19.33 3.04
N MET A 18 26.83 20.34 3.86
CA MET A 18 26.02 21.52 4.04
C MET A 18 26.07 22.41 2.79
N SER A 19 24.91 22.90 2.36
CA SER A 19 24.78 24.21 1.73
C SER A 19 23.51 24.85 2.27
N GLY A 20 23.69 25.95 3.01
CA GLY A 20 22.66 26.57 3.83
C GLY A 20 21.60 27.32 3.04
N GLY A 21 20.36 27.14 3.50
CA GLY A 21 19.27 28.11 3.47
C GLY A 21 18.51 27.89 4.78
N CYS A 22 18.31 28.95 5.57
CA CYS A 22 17.81 28.84 6.94
C CYS A 22 16.34 28.40 6.96
N ILE A 23 16.05 27.25 7.58
CA ILE A 23 14.69 26.82 7.95
C ILE A 23 14.56 27.07 9.45
N ASN A 24 13.65 27.96 9.84
CA ASN A 24 13.41 28.29 11.24
C ASN A 24 12.30 27.39 11.81
N SER A 25 12.56 26.78 12.98
CA SER A 25 11.58 26.04 13.79
C SER A 25 11.58 26.62 15.23
N PRO A 26 10.42 26.93 15.84
CA PRO A 26 10.36 27.38 17.24
C PRO A 26 10.48 26.22 18.24
N GLN A 27 11.03 26.51 19.43
CA GLN A 27 11.28 25.57 20.53
C GLN A 27 10.74 26.15 21.87
N GLY A 28 10.20 25.27 22.74
CA GLY A 28 9.80 25.54 24.15
C GLY A 28 8.29 25.78 24.32
N GLU A 29 7.56 25.29 25.33
CA GLU A 29 7.91 24.91 26.71
C GLU A 29 6.91 23.91 27.33
N LYS A 30 7.39 23.20 28.36
CA LYS A 30 6.64 22.31 29.26
C LYS A 30 5.84 23.10 30.29
N THR A 31 4.68 22.60 30.70
CA THR A 31 4.10 22.89 32.03
C THR A 31 3.31 21.69 32.56
N GLU A 32 3.55 21.35 33.82
CA GLU A 32 2.92 20.27 34.59
C GLU A 32 1.54 20.66 35.17
N SER A 33 0.84 19.61 35.63
CA SER A 33 -0.56 19.43 36.09
C SER A 33 -1.06 20.34 37.24
N PRO A 34 -2.37 20.27 37.61
CA PRO A 34 -2.77 19.25 38.61
C PRO A 34 -4.19 18.64 38.48
N VAL A 35 -4.32 17.54 39.22
CA VAL A 35 -5.44 16.67 39.60
C VAL A 35 -6.64 17.40 40.20
N ILE A 36 -7.87 16.96 39.88
CA ILE A 36 -9.05 17.04 40.77
C ILE A 36 -9.92 15.77 40.60
N GLU A 37 -10.12 15.05 41.71
CA GLU A 37 -11.17 14.05 41.92
C GLU A 37 -12.55 14.71 42.03
N THR A 38 -13.62 14.07 41.52
CA THR A 38 -14.86 13.85 42.29
C THR A 38 -15.81 12.86 41.61
N THR A 39 -16.30 11.96 42.45
CA THR A 39 -17.37 10.97 42.31
C THR A 39 -18.77 11.61 42.20
N HIS A 40 -19.69 11.00 41.44
CA HIS A 40 -20.95 10.45 41.99
C HIS A 40 -21.82 9.69 40.99
N GLU A 41 -22.52 8.71 41.56
CA GLU A 41 -23.49 7.74 41.06
C GLU A 41 -24.74 8.35 40.39
N GLY A 42 -25.38 7.54 39.53
CA GLY A 42 -26.76 7.74 39.09
C GLY A 42 -27.28 6.57 38.29
N ALA A 43 -27.97 5.64 38.95
CA ALA A 43 -28.66 4.50 38.37
C ALA A 43 -29.84 4.92 37.46
N GLY A 44 -30.10 4.13 36.41
CA GLY A 44 -31.27 4.26 35.53
C GLY A 44 -31.52 2.95 34.78
N GLU A 45 -32.70 2.40 35.02
CA GLU A 45 -33.17 1.02 34.80
C GLU A 45 -33.83 0.83 33.41
N TYR A 46 -34.05 -0.45 33.02
CA TYR A 46 -34.89 -0.98 31.90
C TYR A 46 -34.22 -1.10 30.51
N THR A 47 -34.37 -2.18 29.73
CA THR A 47 -35.31 -3.32 29.73
C THR A 47 -34.66 -4.47 28.94
N SER A 48 -34.67 -5.69 29.48
CA SER A 48 -34.12 -6.90 28.86
C SER A 48 -35.16 -7.54 27.92
N GLU A 49 -34.92 -7.54 26.62
CA GLU A 49 -35.58 -8.47 25.68
C GLU A 49 -34.71 -9.72 25.48
N ASN A 50 -35.18 -10.82 26.04
CA ASN A 50 -34.66 -12.17 25.82
C ASN A 50 -34.96 -12.61 24.38
N THR A 51 -33.96 -12.60 23.51
CA THR A 51 -33.92 -13.49 22.35
C THR A 51 -33.00 -14.65 22.68
N SER A 52 -33.60 -15.82 22.93
CA SER A 52 -32.87 -17.09 22.99
C SER A 52 -32.11 -17.32 21.67
N PRO A 53 -30.87 -17.83 21.67
CA PRO A 53 -30.11 -18.04 20.45
C PRO A 53 -30.77 -19.12 19.58
N LEU A 54 -30.84 -18.87 18.26
CA LEU A 54 -30.93 -19.93 17.26
C LEU A 54 -29.78 -20.92 17.51
N GLU A 55 -30.03 -22.23 17.43
CA GLU A 55 -28.95 -23.22 17.39
C GLU A 55 -27.93 -22.81 16.32
N GLU A 56 -26.70 -22.49 16.75
CA GLU A 56 -25.62 -22.08 15.85
C GLU A 56 -25.29 -23.24 14.91
N ALA A 57 -25.44 -23.01 13.60
CA ALA A 57 -24.98 -23.93 12.59
C ALA A 57 -23.48 -24.15 12.80
N LYS A 58 -23.08 -25.41 12.92
CA LYS A 58 -21.68 -25.79 13.12
C LYS A 58 -20.82 -25.26 11.96
N ALA A 59 -19.76 -24.52 12.27
CA ALA A 59 -18.88 -23.95 11.27
C ALA A 59 -18.21 -25.06 10.42
N THR A 60 -18.09 -24.84 9.12
CA THR A 60 -17.45 -25.81 8.21
C THR A 60 -16.30 -25.19 7.45
N PHE A 61 -15.25 -25.96 7.19
CA PHE A 61 -14.14 -25.47 6.38
C PHE A 61 -14.60 -25.15 4.94
N PRO A 62 -14.18 -24.03 4.33
CA PRO A 62 -14.58 -23.68 2.98
C PRO A 62 -13.94 -24.60 1.94
N SER A 63 -14.64 -24.82 0.83
CA SER A 63 -14.18 -25.62 -0.31
C SER A 63 -14.36 -24.84 -1.61
N GLY A 64 -13.42 -24.94 -2.53
CA GLY A 64 -13.48 -24.28 -3.83
C GLY A 64 -12.12 -23.84 -4.35
N THR A 65 -12.13 -23.21 -5.52
CA THR A 65 -10.94 -22.61 -6.14
C THR A 65 -10.96 -21.10 -5.97
N PHE A 66 -9.96 -20.59 -5.27
CA PHE A 66 -9.77 -19.16 -5.01
C PHE A 66 -8.74 -18.60 -5.98
N LYS A 67 -9.10 -17.56 -6.72
CA LYS A 67 -8.22 -16.99 -7.74
C LYS A 67 -8.49 -15.52 -8.01
N PRO A 68 -7.49 -14.75 -8.45
CA PRO A 68 -7.72 -13.39 -8.89
C PRO A 68 -8.78 -13.35 -10.01
N LYS A 69 -9.69 -12.38 -9.95
CA LYS A 69 -10.57 -12.07 -11.09
C LYS A 69 -9.69 -11.64 -12.27
N ARG A 70 -10.07 -11.98 -13.51
CA ARG A 70 -9.35 -11.46 -14.69
C ARG A 70 -9.50 -9.94 -14.70
N VAL A 71 -8.38 -9.24 -14.56
CA VAL A 71 -8.37 -7.79 -14.42
C VAL A 71 -7.95 -7.15 -15.74
N ASP A 72 -8.82 -6.32 -16.33
CA ASP A 72 -8.53 -5.61 -17.58
C ASP A 72 -7.50 -4.47 -17.39
N TRP A 73 -7.22 -4.05 -16.15
CA TRP A 73 -6.36 -2.91 -15.83
C TRP A 73 -4.95 -3.25 -15.32
N PHE A 74 -4.68 -4.48 -14.85
CA PHE A 74 -3.30 -4.92 -14.54
C PHE A 74 -2.56 -5.20 -15.86
N SER A 75 -2.19 -4.12 -16.53
CA SER A 75 -1.72 -4.05 -17.91
C SER A 75 -0.20 -4.27 -18.04
N TYR A 76 0.37 -5.18 -17.25
CA TYR A 76 1.72 -5.65 -17.51
C TYR A 76 1.68 -6.76 -18.55
N SER A 77 2.02 -6.41 -19.79
CA SER A 77 2.19 -7.40 -20.87
C SER A 77 3.40 -8.30 -20.56
N PRO A 78 3.32 -9.63 -20.75
CA PRO A 78 4.48 -10.51 -20.64
C PRO A 78 5.61 -10.13 -21.62
N GLU A 79 5.28 -9.45 -22.73
CA GLU A 79 6.26 -8.89 -23.68
C GLU A 79 7.16 -7.82 -23.02
N ASN A 80 6.66 -7.09 -22.03
CA ASN A 80 7.44 -6.08 -21.30
C ASN A 80 8.51 -6.72 -20.41
N SER A 81 8.27 -7.93 -19.90
CA SER A 81 9.28 -8.68 -19.14
C SER A 81 10.37 -9.19 -20.07
N VAL A 82 9.99 -9.72 -21.24
CA VAL A 82 10.94 -10.20 -22.26
C VAL A 82 11.78 -9.05 -22.82
N SER A 83 11.15 -7.97 -23.28
CA SER A 83 11.85 -6.80 -23.82
C SER A 83 12.73 -6.09 -22.78
N GLY A 84 12.34 -6.11 -21.50
CA GLY A 84 13.17 -5.62 -20.41
C GLY A 84 14.49 -6.38 -20.29
N VAL A 85 14.45 -7.71 -20.43
CA VAL A 85 15.67 -8.53 -20.44
C VAL A 85 16.50 -8.28 -21.71
N VAL A 86 15.87 -8.24 -22.89
CA VAL A 86 16.55 -7.94 -24.16
C VAL A 86 17.28 -6.60 -24.09
N SER A 87 16.62 -5.56 -23.55
CA SER A 87 17.23 -4.24 -23.40
C SER A 87 18.50 -4.28 -22.55
N ARG A 88 18.52 -5.04 -21.45
CA ARG A 88 19.72 -5.19 -20.59
C ARG A 88 20.84 -5.94 -21.29
N ILE A 89 20.51 -6.98 -22.07
CA ILE A 89 21.51 -7.69 -22.88
C ILE A 89 22.13 -6.73 -23.92
N SER A 90 21.30 -5.92 -24.58
CA SER A 90 21.72 -4.95 -25.60
C SER A 90 22.62 -3.83 -25.07
N GLU A 91 22.68 -3.60 -23.75
CA GLU A 91 23.64 -2.65 -23.16
C GLU A 91 25.09 -3.14 -23.27
N LYS A 92 25.30 -4.46 -23.42
CA LYS A 92 26.63 -5.08 -23.43
C LYS A 92 26.95 -5.87 -24.69
N TYR A 93 25.93 -6.41 -25.36
CA TYR A 93 26.08 -7.29 -26.52
C TYR A 93 25.31 -6.74 -27.71
N ASN A 94 25.76 -7.05 -28.93
CA ASN A 94 25.00 -6.72 -30.12
C ASN A 94 23.90 -7.75 -30.37
N VAL A 95 22.67 -7.44 -29.93
CA VAL A 95 21.52 -8.34 -30.06
C VAL A 95 20.88 -8.23 -31.44
N THR A 96 20.72 -9.36 -32.11
CA THR A 96 19.96 -9.48 -33.36
C THR A 96 18.84 -10.50 -33.18
N GLU A 97 17.60 -10.07 -33.41
CA GLU A 97 16.46 -11.00 -33.45
C GLU A 97 16.60 -11.92 -34.67
N SER A 98 16.57 -13.22 -34.42
CA SER A 98 16.74 -14.23 -35.46
C SER A 98 16.16 -15.56 -35.01
N PRO A 99 15.72 -16.43 -35.94
CA PRO A 99 15.52 -17.84 -35.64
C PRO A 99 16.82 -18.43 -35.08
N VAL A 100 16.72 -19.20 -34.01
CA VAL A 100 17.85 -19.89 -33.38
C VAL A 100 17.53 -21.37 -33.21
N ASP A 101 18.56 -22.18 -33.08
CA ASP A 101 18.45 -23.62 -32.83
C ASP A 101 18.33 -23.88 -31.32
N ILE A 102 17.32 -23.25 -30.71
CA ILE A 102 16.94 -23.46 -29.31
C ILE A 102 15.53 -24.04 -29.29
N PRO A 103 15.32 -25.15 -28.58
CA PRO A 103 13.98 -25.69 -28.40
C PRO A 103 13.02 -24.66 -27.83
N LEU A 104 11.81 -24.60 -28.38
CA LEU A 104 10.76 -23.73 -27.89
C LEU A 104 10.04 -24.43 -26.73
N PRO A 105 10.20 -23.97 -25.49
CA PRO A 105 9.49 -24.55 -24.36
C PRO A 105 7.99 -24.27 -24.49
N PRO A 106 7.13 -25.21 -24.07
CA PRO A 106 5.70 -25.10 -24.30
C PRO A 106 5.06 -23.99 -23.46
N ARG A 107 3.89 -23.51 -23.90
CA ARG A 107 2.97 -22.65 -23.12
C ARG A 107 3.54 -21.30 -22.65
N SER A 108 4.58 -20.80 -23.31
CA SER A 108 5.06 -19.44 -23.06
C SER A 108 3.99 -18.40 -23.43
N LEU A 109 3.87 -17.36 -22.61
CA LEU A 109 2.93 -16.24 -22.83
C LEU A 109 3.50 -15.22 -23.82
N SER A 110 4.82 -15.12 -23.88
CA SER A 110 5.58 -14.28 -24.80
C SER A 110 6.97 -14.89 -24.98
N SER A 111 7.57 -14.69 -26.14
CA SER A 111 8.89 -15.24 -26.47
C SER A 111 9.74 -14.29 -27.29
N PHE A 112 11.05 -14.32 -27.08
CA PHE A 112 12.03 -13.71 -27.95
C PHE A 112 13.15 -14.71 -28.22
N THR A 113 13.62 -14.80 -29.47
CA THR A 113 14.84 -15.55 -29.81
C THR A 113 15.79 -14.69 -30.62
N GLY A 114 17.08 -14.84 -30.38
CA GLY A 114 18.06 -14.06 -31.10
C GLY A 114 19.49 -14.49 -30.80
N THR A 115 20.42 -13.74 -31.39
CA THR A 115 21.86 -13.92 -31.23
C THR A 115 22.48 -12.70 -30.57
N ALA A 116 23.47 -12.93 -29.71
CA ALA A 116 24.28 -11.93 -29.05
C ALA A 116 25.75 -12.36 -29.11
N ASP A 117 26.55 -11.70 -29.97
CA ASP A 117 27.99 -11.98 -30.15
C ASP A 117 28.35 -13.47 -30.27
N GLY A 118 27.57 -14.20 -31.08
CA GLY A 118 27.75 -15.63 -31.34
C GLY A 118 27.20 -16.57 -30.26
N ILE A 119 26.42 -16.05 -29.32
CA ILE A 119 25.58 -16.83 -28.39
C ILE A 119 24.15 -16.79 -28.92
N GLU A 120 23.55 -17.95 -29.13
CA GLU A 120 22.12 -18.07 -29.41
C GLU A 120 21.36 -18.07 -28.09
N PHE A 121 20.25 -17.35 -28.00
CA PHE A 121 19.43 -17.35 -26.79
C PHE A 121 17.92 -17.19 -27.06
N GLY A 122 17.14 -17.72 -26.12
CA GLY A 122 15.69 -17.64 -26.07
C GLY A 122 15.23 -17.15 -24.69
N LEU A 123 14.20 -16.32 -24.70
CA LEU A 123 13.54 -15.77 -23.52
C LEU A 123 12.06 -16.11 -23.60
N PHE A 124 11.50 -16.75 -22.57
CA PHE A 124 10.13 -17.26 -22.57
C PHE A 124 9.42 -16.87 -21.27
N ALA A 125 8.35 -16.09 -21.37
CA ALA A 125 7.62 -15.59 -20.21
C ALA A 125 6.53 -16.57 -19.74
N TYR A 126 6.40 -16.73 -18.43
CA TYR A 126 5.48 -17.63 -17.74
C TYR A 126 4.77 -16.91 -16.59
N PRO A 127 3.53 -17.33 -16.26
CA PRO A 127 2.73 -16.64 -15.27
C PRO A 127 3.21 -16.83 -13.83
N ASN A 128 3.85 -17.96 -13.50
CA ASN A 128 4.21 -18.35 -12.13
C ASN A 128 5.35 -19.40 -12.05
N SER A 129 5.81 -19.70 -10.83
CA SER A 129 6.90 -20.64 -10.54
C SER A 129 6.61 -22.05 -11.06
N THR A 130 5.41 -22.58 -10.80
CA THR A 130 5.01 -23.92 -11.26
C THR A 130 5.06 -24.06 -12.79
N ALA A 131 4.58 -23.05 -13.53
CA ALA A 131 4.58 -23.07 -14.99
C ALA A 131 5.99 -22.97 -15.58
N VAL A 132 6.85 -22.11 -15.01
CA VAL A 132 8.22 -21.95 -15.51
C VAL A 132 9.10 -23.14 -15.13
N GLU A 133 8.88 -23.73 -13.95
CA GLU A 133 9.59 -24.93 -13.52
C GLU A 133 9.22 -26.13 -14.41
N GLY A 134 7.94 -26.31 -14.72
CA GLY A 134 7.50 -27.31 -15.69
C GLY A 134 8.17 -27.13 -17.06
N ALA A 135 8.19 -25.90 -17.58
CA ALA A 135 8.86 -25.59 -18.85
C ALA A 135 10.39 -25.81 -18.79
N MET A 136 11.03 -25.52 -17.66
CA MET A 136 12.46 -25.78 -17.45
C MET A 136 12.73 -27.28 -17.39
N ASN A 137 11.88 -28.06 -16.72
CA ASN A 137 11.99 -29.52 -16.66
C ASN A 137 11.82 -30.14 -18.06
N ASP A 138 10.80 -29.71 -18.83
CA ASP A 138 10.60 -30.14 -20.22
C ASP A 138 11.84 -29.84 -21.08
N MET A 139 12.45 -28.65 -20.90
CA MET A 139 13.68 -28.26 -21.60
C MET A 139 14.87 -29.15 -21.21
N VAL A 140 15.03 -29.45 -19.92
CA VAL A 140 16.10 -30.32 -19.42
C VAL A 140 15.91 -31.76 -19.92
N GLU A 141 14.69 -32.29 -19.90
CA GLU A 141 14.37 -33.60 -20.45
C GLU A 141 14.74 -33.67 -21.94
N LEU A 142 14.37 -32.65 -22.71
CA LEU A 142 14.71 -32.59 -24.13
C LEU A 142 16.23 -32.52 -24.38
N LEU A 143 17.00 -31.80 -23.55
CA LEU A 143 18.48 -31.79 -23.65
C LEU A 143 19.05 -33.18 -23.38
N LEU A 144 18.55 -33.87 -22.35
CA LEU A 144 18.98 -35.22 -21.99
C LEU A 144 18.65 -36.24 -23.09
N GLU A 145 17.44 -36.18 -23.66
CA GLU A 145 17.01 -37.02 -24.79
C GLU A 145 17.90 -36.81 -26.03
N ASN A 146 18.36 -35.58 -26.26
CA ASN A 146 19.29 -35.25 -27.34
C ASN A 146 20.76 -35.58 -27.02
N GLY A 147 21.03 -36.20 -25.88
CA GLY A 147 22.34 -36.73 -25.50
C GLY A 147 23.28 -35.71 -24.86
N PHE A 148 22.78 -34.54 -24.45
CA PHE A 148 23.54 -33.62 -23.61
C PHE A 148 23.65 -34.19 -22.19
N ARG A 149 24.79 -33.97 -21.54
CA ARG A 149 25.03 -34.40 -20.17
C ARG A 149 25.24 -33.19 -19.29
N ARG A 150 24.80 -33.28 -18.03
CA ARG A 150 25.05 -32.23 -17.04
C ARG A 150 26.57 -32.12 -16.82
N GLY A 151 27.12 -30.95 -17.15
CA GLY A 151 28.49 -30.56 -16.84
C GLY A 151 28.57 -29.94 -15.45
N ASP A 152 29.57 -29.08 -15.23
CA ASP A 152 29.66 -28.31 -13.99
C ASP A 152 28.55 -27.25 -13.90
N GLY A 153 27.98 -27.05 -12.71
CA GLY A 153 26.94 -26.05 -12.48
C GLY A 153 25.61 -26.31 -13.20
N ASN A 154 25.14 -25.31 -13.96
CA ASN A 154 23.88 -25.30 -14.71
C ASN A 154 24.14 -25.38 -16.24
N PHE A 155 25.15 -26.15 -16.64
CA PHE A 155 25.51 -26.37 -18.04
C PHE A 155 25.19 -27.79 -18.50
N TRP A 156 24.73 -27.90 -19.74
CA TRP A 156 24.49 -29.16 -20.44
C TRP A 156 25.38 -29.21 -21.67
N GLU A 157 26.25 -30.23 -21.73
CA GLU A 157 27.31 -30.29 -22.72
C GLU A 157 27.18 -31.51 -23.64
N LYS A 158 27.48 -31.29 -24.92
CA LYS A 158 27.61 -32.34 -25.92
C LYS A 158 28.61 -31.88 -26.98
N GLU A 159 29.68 -32.66 -27.18
CA GLU A 159 30.70 -32.40 -28.19
C GLU A 159 31.26 -30.95 -28.10
N ASN A 160 31.00 -30.12 -29.10
CA ASN A 160 31.45 -28.73 -29.20
C ASN A 160 30.36 -27.73 -28.81
N GLU A 161 29.27 -28.16 -28.18
CA GLU A 161 28.12 -27.34 -27.81
C GLU A 161 27.87 -27.38 -26.29
N SER A 162 27.48 -26.23 -25.76
CA SER A 162 27.05 -26.09 -24.38
C SER A 162 25.75 -25.28 -24.32
N TYR A 163 24.81 -25.74 -23.50
CA TYR A 163 23.57 -25.06 -23.15
C TYR A 163 23.57 -24.61 -21.70
N THR A 164 22.87 -23.52 -21.42
CA THR A 164 22.42 -23.19 -20.06
C THR A 164 20.93 -22.87 -20.09
N ALA A 165 20.22 -23.25 -19.04
CA ALA A 165 18.83 -22.93 -18.83
C ALA A 165 18.60 -22.58 -17.36
N PHE A 166 17.94 -21.46 -17.11
CA PHE A 166 17.48 -21.05 -15.79
C PHE A 166 16.33 -20.05 -15.95
N TYR A 167 15.57 -19.81 -14.89
CA TYR A 167 14.54 -18.77 -14.91
C TYR A 167 14.80 -17.69 -13.86
N THR A 168 14.29 -16.49 -14.12
CA THR A 168 14.32 -15.36 -13.19
C THR A 168 12.97 -14.65 -13.17
N TYR A 169 12.67 -13.98 -12.07
CA TYR A 169 11.48 -13.15 -11.95
C TYR A 169 11.74 -11.75 -12.52
N GLU A 170 10.90 -11.33 -13.47
CA GLU A 170 11.00 -10.04 -14.15
C GLU A 170 9.61 -9.42 -14.32
N ARG A 171 9.41 -8.25 -13.71
CA ARG A 171 8.20 -7.43 -13.86
C ARG A 171 6.90 -8.24 -13.78
N TYR A 172 6.73 -9.01 -12.72
CA TYR A 172 5.52 -9.81 -12.44
C TYR A 172 5.33 -11.10 -13.26
N PHE A 173 6.35 -11.52 -14.00
CA PHE A 173 6.39 -12.79 -14.72
C PHE A 173 7.69 -13.53 -14.42
N TYR A 174 7.69 -14.85 -14.61
CA TYR A 174 8.92 -15.62 -14.66
C TYR A 174 9.40 -15.71 -16.11
N VAL A 175 10.67 -15.44 -16.35
CA VAL A 175 11.29 -15.55 -17.67
C VAL A 175 12.25 -16.73 -17.63
N LEU A 176 11.92 -17.79 -18.35
CA LEU A 176 12.85 -18.88 -18.66
C LEU A 176 13.82 -18.39 -19.72
N PHE A 177 15.09 -18.44 -19.38
CA PHE A 177 16.19 -18.14 -20.25
C PHE A 177 16.87 -19.44 -20.67
N VAL A 178 17.11 -19.56 -21.97
CA VAL A 178 17.87 -20.67 -22.56
C VAL A 178 18.93 -20.06 -23.47
N ALA A 179 20.18 -20.44 -23.31
CA ALA A 179 21.25 -20.03 -24.22
C ALA A 179 22.13 -21.19 -24.63
N ARG A 180 22.66 -21.07 -25.84
CA ARG A 180 23.53 -22.03 -26.50
C ARG A 180 24.76 -21.32 -27.05
N THR A 181 25.91 -21.95 -26.89
CA THR A 181 27.13 -21.56 -27.59
C THR A 181 27.84 -22.78 -28.15
N ALA A 182 28.59 -22.59 -29.23
CA ALA A 182 29.35 -23.63 -29.91
C ALA A 182 30.78 -23.18 -30.23
N GLY A 183 31.69 -24.14 -30.35
CA GLY A 183 33.12 -23.89 -30.58
C GLY A 183 33.93 -23.70 -29.29
N GLY A 184 35.24 -23.50 -29.41
CA GLY A 184 36.15 -23.41 -28.26
C GLY A 184 36.33 -24.74 -27.51
N ASP A 185 37.05 -24.72 -26.40
CA ASP A 185 37.03 -25.80 -25.42
C ASP A 185 35.87 -25.63 -24.41
N SER A 186 35.69 -26.62 -23.52
CA SER A 186 34.58 -26.61 -22.55
C SER A 186 34.68 -25.45 -21.55
N GLU A 187 35.90 -25.07 -21.13
CA GLU A 187 36.12 -23.97 -20.19
C GLU A 187 35.80 -22.61 -20.82
N GLU A 188 36.20 -22.40 -22.08
CA GLU A 188 35.86 -21.20 -22.84
C GLU A 188 34.34 -21.04 -23.01
N ARG A 189 33.63 -22.14 -23.33
CA ARG A 189 32.16 -22.12 -23.44
C ARG A 189 31.47 -21.82 -22.12
N ALA A 190 31.91 -22.47 -21.03
CA ALA A 190 31.35 -22.26 -19.70
C ALA A 190 31.56 -20.81 -19.24
N MET A 191 32.73 -20.23 -19.49
CA MET A 191 33.03 -18.83 -19.18
C MET A 191 32.12 -17.88 -19.98
N ARG A 192 31.99 -18.05 -21.30
CA ARG A 192 31.13 -17.21 -22.15
C ARG A 192 29.66 -17.27 -21.72
N LEU A 193 29.12 -18.47 -21.47
CA LEU A 193 27.74 -18.62 -21.00
C LEU A 193 27.54 -18.05 -19.58
N SER A 194 28.55 -18.16 -18.71
CA SER A 194 28.51 -17.57 -17.36
C SER A 194 28.46 -16.04 -17.42
N GLU A 195 29.35 -15.41 -18.19
CA GLU A 195 29.37 -13.95 -18.37
C GLU A 195 28.05 -13.44 -18.97
N PHE A 196 27.51 -14.17 -19.95
CA PHE A 196 26.22 -13.86 -20.55
C PHE A 196 25.08 -13.98 -19.53
N THR A 197 25.06 -15.06 -18.74
CA THR A 197 24.08 -15.28 -17.66
C THR A 197 24.09 -14.15 -16.61
N TRP A 198 25.29 -13.71 -16.18
CA TRP A 198 25.42 -12.61 -15.22
C TRP A 198 24.93 -11.26 -15.75
N SER A 199 24.84 -11.08 -17.08
CA SER A 199 24.27 -9.87 -17.69
C SER A 199 22.73 -9.83 -17.60
N ILE A 200 22.10 -10.95 -17.25
CA ILE A 200 20.64 -11.15 -17.28
C ILE A 200 20.04 -11.13 -15.87
N ILE A 201 20.75 -11.73 -14.90
CA ILE A 201 20.27 -11.90 -13.53
C ILE A 201 20.05 -10.54 -12.88
N THR A 202 18.80 -10.26 -12.49
CA THR A 202 18.45 -9.09 -11.69
C THR A 202 18.48 -9.45 -10.21
N ILE A 203 19.30 -8.75 -9.44
CA ILE A 203 19.27 -8.85 -7.98
C ILE A 203 18.21 -7.88 -7.46
N GLY A 204 17.02 -8.41 -7.20
CA GLY A 204 15.89 -7.64 -6.67
C GLY A 204 14.97 -8.49 -5.80
N PRO A 205 13.89 -7.90 -5.27
CA PRO A 205 12.84 -8.66 -4.62
C PRO A 205 12.14 -9.56 -5.64
N ASN A 206 11.91 -10.82 -5.25
CA ASN A 206 11.21 -11.81 -6.05
C ASN A 206 10.31 -12.66 -5.15
N PRO A 207 9.32 -13.38 -5.71
CA PRO A 207 8.36 -14.16 -4.91
C PRO A 207 9.02 -15.19 -3.98
N GLY A 208 10.06 -15.89 -4.45
CA GLY A 208 10.83 -16.83 -3.61
C GLY A 208 11.49 -16.18 -2.39
N LYS A 209 11.98 -14.93 -2.49
CA LYS A 209 12.50 -14.19 -1.34
C LYS A 209 11.42 -13.79 -0.35
N VAL A 210 10.19 -13.55 -0.81
CA VAL A 210 9.04 -13.28 0.07
C VAL A 210 8.71 -14.50 0.94
N LEU A 211 8.75 -15.70 0.37
CA LEU A 211 8.48 -16.96 1.11
C LEU A 211 9.72 -17.59 1.76
N GLY A 212 10.91 -17.04 1.50
CA GLY A 212 12.18 -17.54 2.02
C GLY A 212 12.82 -16.58 3.02
N LEU A 213 13.28 -15.41 2.57
CA LEU A 213 14.02 -14.45 3.39
C LEU A 213 13.11 -13.63 4.32
N PHE A 214 11.89 -13.35 3.89
CA PHE A 214 10.94 -12.48 4.59
C PHE A 214 9.81 -13.25 5.28
N LEU A 215 9.93 -14.57 5.37
CA LEU A 215 9.02 -15.42 6.13
C LEU A 215 9.74 -15.89 7.40
N PRO A 216 9.33 -15.43 8.60
CA PRO A 216 10.03 -15.75 9.86
C PRO A 216 9.73 -17.17 10.38
N VAL A 217 8.97 -17.97 9.64
CA VAL A 217 8.59 -19.33 10.02
C VAL A 217 9.10 -20.37 9.02
N ASP A 218 9.55 -21.51 9.55
CA ASP A 218 9.93 -22.68 8.76
C ASP A 218 8.68 -23.54 8.48
N VAL A 219 8.38 -23.80 7.20
CA VAL A 219 7.29 -24.69 6.78
C VAL A 219 7.87 -26.00 6.27
N VAL A 220 7.41 -27.11 6.85
CA VAL A 220 7.68 -28.48 6.38
C VAL A 220 6.63 -28.84 5.34
N GLU A 221 7.05 -29.13 4.12
CA GLU A 221 6.15 -29.41 3.00
C GLU A 221 5.20 -30.57 3.28
N GLU A 222 3.91 -30.30 3.20
CA GLU A 222 2.82 -31.26 3.35
C GLU A 222 1.62 -30.74 2.58
N SER A 223 1.03 -31.57 1.70
CA SER A 223 -0.15 -31.18 0.92
C SER A 223 -1.41 -31.52 1.70
N TRP A 224 -2.06 -30.52 2.29
CA TRP A 224 -3.27 -30.68 3.10
C TRP A 224 -4.50 -29.97 2.50
N MET A 225 -4.31 -28.93 1.69
CA MET A 225 -5.41 -28.15 1.11
C MET A 225 -6.30 -29.00 0.20
N GLY A 226 -5.71 -29.92 -0.55
CA GLY A 226 -6.44 -30.84 -1.43
C GLY A 226 -7.38 -31.76 -0.67
N GLU A 227 -7.05 -32.12 0.58
CA GLU A 227 -7.90 -32.93 1.45
C GLU A 227 -9.10 -32.14 1.97
N GLU A 228 -8.89 -30.84 2.23
CA GLU A 228 -9.93 -29.90 2.66
C GLU A 228 -10.75 -29.32 1.49
N GLY A 229 -10.43 -29.69 0.25
CA GLY A 229 -11.14 -29.24 -0.95
C GLY A 229 -10.87 -27.79 -1.35
N ILE A 230 -9.75 -27.20 -0.89
CA ILE A 230 -9.29 -25.87 -1.28
C ILE A 230 -8.26 -25.97 -2.40
N SER A 231 -8.37 -25.09 -3.40
CA SER A 231 -7.30 -24.85 -4.37
C SER A 231 -7.09 -23.36 -4.63
N PHE A 232 -5.86 -22.98 -4.93
CA PHE A 232 -5.48 -21.61 -5.26
C PHE A 232 -4.89 -21.55 -6.67
N ASP A 233 -5.28 -20.54 -7.44
CA ASP A 233 -4.70 -20.27 -8.77
C ASP A 233 -4.17 -18.83 -8.84
N GLY A 234 -3.31 -18.59 -9.84
CA GLY A 234 -2.84 -17.25 -10.20
C GLY A 234 -1.73 -16.68 -9.32
N TYR A 235 -1.29 -17.43 -8.30
CA TYR A 235 -0.13 -17.05 -7.49
C TYR A 235 1.15 -17.09 -8.34
N LEU A 236 2.13 -16.26 -7.98
CA LEU A 236 3.50 -16.27 -8.49
C LEU A 236 4.34 -17.36 -7.83
N GLU A 237 4.17 -17.57 -6.53
CA GLU A 237 4.88 -18.56 -5.72
C GLU A 237 3.96 -19.04 -4.59
N ALA A 238 4.12 -20.28 -4.17
CA ALA A 238 3.35 -20.85 -3.06
C ALA A 238 4.24 -21.67 -2.13
N ARG A 239 3.87 -21.71 -0.85
CA ARG A 239 4.46 -22.61 0.15
C ARG A 239 3.35 -23.15 1.04
N GLU A 240 3.19 -24.46 1.03
CA GLU A 240 2.15 -25.19 1.77
C GLU A 240 2.80 -26.23 2.68
N GLY A 241 2.27 -26.39 3.88
CA GLY A 241 2.72 -27.44 4.79
C GLY A 241 2.31 -27.23 6.23
N VAL A 242 3.10 -27.80 7.14
CA VAL A 242 2.95 -27.63 8.59
C VAL A 242 4.11 -26.79 9.12
N ILE A 243 3.82 -25.84 10.00
CA ILE A 243 4.86 -25.03 10.63
C ILE A 243 5.70 -25.89 11.55
N LYS A 244 7.01 -25.83 11.35
CA LYS A 244 7.97 -26.71 12.01
C LYS A 244 7.92 -26.54 13.52
N GLY A 245 7.61 -27.63 14.22
CA GLY A 245 7.55 -27.65 15.68
C GLY A 245 6.16 -27.33 16.25
N THR A 246 5.14 -27.12 15.42
CA THR A 246 3.74 -26.93 15.82
C THR A 246 2.80 -27.88 15.08
N GLY A 247 1.52 -27.88 15.44
CA GLY A 247 0.46 -28.57 14.71
C GLY A 247 -0.26 -27.68 13.68
N VAL A 248 0.24 -26.46 13.43
CA VAL A 248 -0.42 -25.47 12.58
C VAL A 248 -0.15 -25.75 11.11
N LYS A 249 -1.23 -26.05 10.38
CA LYS A 249 -1.23 -26.13 8.93
C LYS A 249 -1.19 -24.71 8.35
N ALA A 250 -0.36 -24.49 7.33
CA ALA A 250 -0.13 -23.18 6.75
C ALA A 250 -0.07 -23.21 5.23
N VAL A 251 -0.53 -22.11 4.63
CA VAL A 251 -0.41 -21.82 3.20
C VAL A 251 0.02 -20.36 3.07
N PHE A 252 1.11 -20.13 2.35
CA PHE A 252 1.58 -18.80 1.98
C PHE A 252 1.61 -18.68 0.46
N LEU A 253 0.95 -17.68 -0.07
CA LEU A 253 0.80 -17.45 -1.51
C LEU A 253 1.28 -16.05 -1.86
N VAL A 254 2.19 -15.93 -2.81
CA VAL A 254 2.63 -14.63 -3.31
C VAL A 254 1.90 -14.31 -4.60
N TYR A 255 1.28 -13.15 -4.66
CA TYR A 255 0.56 -12.62 -5.80
C TYR A 255 1.19 -11.31 -6.28
N ARG A 256 0.83 -10.93 -7.51
CA ARG A 256 1.09 -9.59 -8.00
C ARG A 256 0.31 -8.57 -7.15
N PRO A 257 0.71 -7.29 -7.16
CA PRO A 257 -0.09 -6.25 -6.53
C PRO A 257 -1.55 -6.34 -6.97
N TYR A 258 -2.45 -6.20 -6.01
CA TYR A 258 -3.91 -6.25 -6.14
C TYR A 258 -4.53 -7.63 -6.45
N GLU A 259 -3.76 -8.60 -6.97
CA GLU A 259 -4.26 -9.96 -7.23
C GLU A 259 -4.47 -10.76 -5.94
N GLY A 260 -3.56 -10.64 -4.96
CA GLY A 260 -3.64 -11.37 -3.70
C GLY A 260 -4.82 -10.92 -2.85
N ARG A 261 -5.14 -9.62 -2.93
CA ARG A 261 -6.32 -9.06 -2.30
C ARG A 261 -7.62 -9.74 -2.72
N GLU A 262 -7.84 -10.01 -4.01
CA GLU A 262 -9.06 -10.69 -4.47
C GLU A 262 -9.20 -12.08 -3.84
N VAL A 263 -8.08 -12.78 -3.68
CA VAL A 263 -8.04 -14.12 -3.08
C VAL A 263 -8.32 -14.04 -1.59
N TYR A 264 -7.73 -13.07 -0.89
CA TYR A 264 -8.01 -12.79 0.52
C TYR A 264 -9.51 -12.54 0.77
N LEU A 265 -10.15 -11.67 -0.01
CA LEU A 265 -11.58 -11.37 0.15
C LEU A 265 -12.47 -12.59 -0.10
N GLN A 266 -12.15 -13.39 -1.13
CA GLN A 266 -12.89 -14.62 -1.40
C GLN A 266 -12.75 -15.62 -0.25
N LEU A 267 -11.56 -15.75 0.35
CA LEU A 267 -11.35 -16.59 1.52
C LEU A 267 -12.20 -16.10 2.70
N LYS A 268 -12.10 -14.82 3.04
CA LYS A 268 -12.88 -14.18 4.11
C LYS A 268 -14.37 -14.45 3.94
N GLU A 269 -14.90 -14.16 2.74
CA GLU A 269 -16.30 -14.37 2.39
C GLU A 269 -16.71 -15.84 2.56
N ALA A 270 -15.85 -16.77 2.12
CA ALA A 270 -16.12 -18.20 2.22
C ALA A 270 -16.15 -18.69 3.68
N PHE A 271 -15.24 -18.22 4.53
CA PHE A 271 -15.26 -18.53 5.97
C PHE A 271 -16.53 -17.97 6.63
N LEU A 272 -16.86 -16.69 6.43
CA LEU A 272 -18.07 -16.09 7.00
C LEU A 272 -19.35 -16.80 6.55
N LYS A 273 -19.46 -17.15 5.25
CA LYS A 273 -20.61 -17.90 4.70
C LYS A 273 -20.76 -19.30 5.30
N ASN A 274 -19.65 -19.89 5.75
CA ASN A 274 -19.63 -21.21 6.36
C ASN A 274 -19.79 -21.17 7.89
N GLY A 275 -20.24 -20.05 8.46
CA GLY A 275 -20.58 -19.95 9.87
C GLY A 275 -19.39 -19.65 10.79
N TRP A 276 -18.23 -19.31 10.24
CA TRP A 276 -17.13 -18.77 11.04
C TRP A 276 -17.45 -17.32 11.45
N VAL A 277 -17.08 -16.97 12.68
CA VAL A 277 -17.34 -15.66 13.27
C VAL A 277 -16.03 -15.08 13.77
N GLY A 278 -15.83 -13.78 13.53
CA GLY A 278 -14.73 -13.01 14.12
C GLY A 278 -15.25 -12.20 15.31
N ASP A 279 -14.73 -12.49 16.50
CA ASP A 279 -15.07 -11.80 17.76
C ASP A 279 -13.85 -11.28 18.52
N GLU A 280 -12.65 -11.67 18.10
CA GLU A 280 -11.38 -11.26 18.68
C GLU A 280 -10.50 -10.55 17.65
N TYR A 281 -9.95 -9.41 18.05
CA TYR A 281 -8.83 -8.82 17.35
C TYR A 281 -7.54 -9.39 17.94
N VAL A 282 -6.68 -9.97 17.11
CA VAL A 282 -5.36 -10.43 17.56
C VAL A 282 -4.32 -9.44 17.04
N ASP A 283 -3.57 -8.89 18.00
CA ASP A 283 -2.61 -7.83 17.77
C ASP A 283 -1.51 -8.28 16.81
N THR A 284 -1.37 -7.56 15.70
CA THR A 284 -0.35 -7.85 14.70
C THR A 284 0.34 -6.55 14.32
N TYR A 285 1.64 -6.47 14.60
CA TYR A 285 2.41 -5.32 14.17
C TYR A 285 2.43 -5.19 12.66
N THR A 286 2.16 -3.99 12.17
CA THR A 286 1.73 -3.82 10.79
C THR A 286 2.88 -3.52 9.83
N ARG A 287 4.15 -3.41 10.27
CA ARG A 287 5.25 -2.89 9.42
C ARG A 287 6.65 -3.38 9.78
N ASN A 288 7.35 -4.03 8.87
CA ASN A 288 8.80 -4.23 8.94
C ASN A 288 9.51 -3.57 7.72
N PRO A 289 10.85 -3.48 7.69
CA PRO A 289 11.56 -2.90 6.55
C PRO A 289 11.29 -3.61 5.21
N ALA A 290 10.84 -4.86 5.24
CA ALA A 290 10.52 -5.65 4.06
C ALA A 290 9.06 -5.48 3.60
N GLY A 291 8.14 -4.99 4.44
CA GLY A 291 6.72 -4.95 4.11
C GLY A 291 5.79 -4.54 5.25
N SER A 292 4.50 -4.60 4.99
CA SER A 292 3.46 -4.22 5.95
C SER A 292 2.23 -5.11 5.83
N MET A 293 1.58 -5.43 6.94
CA MET A 293 0.25 -6.05 6.91
C MET A 293 -0.73 -5.07 6.26
N VAL A 294 -1.60 -5.58 5.39
CA VAL A 294 -2.71 -4.80 4.80
C VAL A 294 -3.97 -5.01 5.61
N VAL A 295 -4.29 -6.27 5.92
CA VAL A 295 -5.45 -6.68 6.73
C VAL A 295 -5.25 -8.12 7.20
N GLY A 296 -5.87 -8.48 8.32
CA GLY A 296 -6.01 -9.87 8.77
C GLY A 296 -7.36 -10.11 9.44
N ASP A 297 -7.78 -11.37 9.44
CA ASP A 297 -8.96 -11.87 10.16
C ASP A 297 -8.58 -13.14 10.93
N TYR A 298 -9.03 -13.22 12.17
CA TYR A 298 -8.97 -14.42 13.00
C TYR A 298 -10.38 -14.93 13.25
N PHE A 299 -10.57 -16.23 13.13
CA PHE A 299 -11.83 -16.91 13.38
C PHE A 299 -11.58 -18.10 14.30
N GLU A 300 -12.51 -18.38 15.20
CA GLU A 300 -12.46 -19.55 16.07
C GLU A 300 -13.79 -20.29 16.06
N ALA A 301 -13.74 -21.60 15.83
CA ALA A 301 -14.91 -22.47 15.92
C ALA A 301 -14.49 -23.91 16.24
N ASP A 302 -15.29 -24.61 17.05
CA ASP A 302 -15.10 -26.02 17.38
C ASP A 302 -13.68 -26.38 17.88
N GLY A 303 -13.01 -25.46 18.58
CA GLY A 303 -11.64 -25.65 19.08
C GLY A 303 -10.55 -25.57 18.00
N THR A 304 -10.86 -25.02 16.84
CA THR A 304 -9.93 -24.72 15.74
C THR A 304 -9.85 -23.22 15.51
N GLY A 305 -8.62 -22.70 15.45
CA GLY A 305 -8.34 -21.32 15.07
C GLY A 305 -7.98 -21.25 13.58
N ILE A 306 -8.53 -20.25 12.89
CA ILE A 306 -8.22 -19.90 11.51
C ILE A 306 -7.70 -18.48 11.48
N TYR A 307 -6.59 -18.27 10.80
CA TYR A 307 -6.08 -16.94 10.52
C TYR A 307 -5.90 -16.76 9.02
N ILE A 308 -6.41 -15.65 8.48
CA ILE A 308 -6.10 -15.20 7.14
C ILE A 308 -5.47 -13.82 7.18
N GLU A 309 -4.50 -13.59 6.31
CA GLU A 309 -3.77 -12.33 6.24
C GLU A 309 -3.52 -11.94 4.79
N LEU A 310 -3.59 -10.64 4.52
CA LEU A 310 -3.01 -10.02 3.34
C LEU A 310 -1.87 -9.09 3.79
N ALA A 311 -0.67 -9.32 3.27
CA ALA A 311 0.50 -8.48 3.52
C ALA A 311 1.09 -7.95 2.22
N ARG A 312 1.67 -6.76 2.25
CA ARG A 312 2.46 -6.20 1.14
C ARG A 312 3.94 -6.30 1.48
N ILE A 313 4.66 -7.21 0.83
CA ILE A 313 6.08 -7.49 1.09
C ILE A 313 6.88 -7.27 -0.19
N ALA A 314 7.87 -6.38 -0.11
CA ALA A 314 8.81 -6.07 -1.18
C ALA A 314 8.13 -5.75 -2.52
N GLY A 315 7.00 -5.04 -2.46
CA GLY A 315 6.22 -4.64 -3.63
C GLY A 315 5.27 -5.70 -4.19
N MET A 316 5.15 -6.87 -3.57
CA MET A 316 4.20 -7.94 -3.91
C MET A 316 3.17 -8.12 -2.78
N GLU A 317 2.13 -8.91 -3.03
CA GLU A 317 1.12 -9.27 -2.02
C GLU A 317 1.33 -10.72 -1.56
N ARG A 318 1.36 -10.96 -0.25
CA ARG A 318 1.36 -12.30 0.34
C ARG A 318 0.01 -12.54 0.99
N VAL A 319 -0.66 -13.62 0.61
CA VAL A 319 -1.84 -14.15 1.32
C VAL A 319 -1.38 -15.29 2.21
N THR A 320 -1.76 -15.24 3.48
CA THR A 320 -1.51 -16.30 4.46
C THR A 320 -2.84 -16.93 4.86
N LEU A 321 -2.85 -18.26 5.01
CA LEU A 321 -3.91 -19.02 5.67
C LEU A 321 -3.26 -19.97 6.69
N LEU A 322 -3.63 -19.84 7.96
CA LEU A 322 -3.25 -20.74 9.05
C LEU A 322 -4.48 -21.47 9.58
N SER A 323 -4.31 -22.73 9.96
CA SER A 323 -5.34 -23.56 10.56
C SER A 323 -4.74 -24.49 11.60
N GLY A 324 -5.31 -24.52 12.81
CA GLY A 324 -4.80 -25.38 13.87
C GLY A 324 -5.43 -25.11 15.23
N ASN A 325 -4.70 -25.46 16.29
CA ASN A 325 -5.10 -25.11 17.65
C ASN A 325 -5.09 -23.57 17.82
N PRO A 326 -6.14 -22.96 18.43
CA PRO A 326 -6.22 -21.52 18.65
C PRO A 326 -4.97 -20.87 19.25
N GLU A 327 -4.42 -21.44 20.33
CA GLU A 327 -3.25 -20.87 21.02
C GLU A 327 -2.02 -20.93 20.11
N GLU A 328 -1.77 -22.07 19.47
CA GLU A 328 -0.64 -22.20 18.53
C GLU A 328 -0.78 -21.26 17.32
N VAL A 329 -2.00 -21.07 16.79
CA VAL A 329 -2.23 -20.15 15.67
C VAL A 329 -1.89 -18.72 16.07
N LYS A 330 -2.32 -18.27 17.26
CA LYS A 330 -1.97 -16.94 17.79
C LYS A 330 -0.46 -16.77 17.99
N ASP A 331 0.22 -17.78 18.54
CA ASP A 331 1.68 -17.76 18.66
C ASP A 331 2.39 -17.62 17.30
N ILE A 332 1.89 -18.29 16.25
CA ILE A 332 2.40 -18.13 14.88
C ILE A 332 2.15 -16.71 14.35
N MET A 333 0.96 -16.16 14.58
CA MET A 333 0.60 -14.82 14.14
C MET A 333 1.56 -13.77 14.71
N ASP A 334 1.89 -13.89 15.99
CA ASP A 334 2.86 -13.03 16.67
C ASP A 334 4.26 -13.15 16.03
N MET A 335 4.69 -14.37 15.72
CA MET A 335 5.98 -14.60 15.05
C MET A 335 6.04 -14.04 13.62
N LEU A 336 4.91 -13.96 12.90
CA LEU A 336 4.90 -13.42 11.54
C LEU A 336 5.27 -11.92 11.47
N TRP A 337 5.10 -11.18 12.59
CA TRP A 337 5.32 -9.74 12.64
C TRP A 337 6.30 -9.26 13.73
N GLU A 338 6.60 -10.10 14.73
CA GLU A 338 7.73 -10.08 15.69
C GLU A 338 8.10 -8.73 16.37
N TRP A 339 7.21 -7.74 16.46
CA TRP A 339 7.50 -6.37 16.97
C TRP A 339 6.23 -5.74 17.62
N ASP A 340 6.40 -4.67 18.41
CA ASP A 340 5.38 -4.02 19.30
C ASP A 340 4.04 -3.67 18.61
N ASP A 341 2.89 -3.83 19.27
CA ASP A 341 1.57 -3.47 18.73
C ASP A 341 1.49 -1.96 18.41
N PRO A 342 1.15 -1.52 17.18
CA PRO A 342 1.06 -0.09 16.88
C PRO A 342 -0.12 0.55 17.60
N THR A 343 -1.08 -0.24 18.08
CA THR A 343 -2.18 0.19 18.94
C THR A 343 -1.84 0.09 20.43
N GLU A 344 -0.61 -0.29 20.79
CA GLU A 344 -0.15 -0.37 22.17
C GLU A 344 -0.27 1.02 22.84
N GLY A 345 -1.01 1.08 23.94
CA GLY A 345 -1.30 2.32 24.65
C GLY A 345 -2.52 3.10 24.12
N LEU A 346 -3.19 2.62 23.06
CA LEU A 346 -4.54 3.07 22.73
C LEU A 346 -5.53 2.40 23.70
N SER A 347 -6.22 3.20 24.49
CA SER A 347 -7.34 2.75 25.31
C SER A 347 -8.64 3.13 24.62
N PHE A 348 -9.43 2.13 24.23
CA PHE A 348 -10.78 2.35 23.73
C PHE A 348 -11.78 2.18 24.87
N GLU A 349 -12.68 3.14 25.00
CA GLU A 349 -13.77 3.03 25.95
C GLU A 349 -15.01 2.47 25.26
N ARG A 350 -15.75 1.62 25.98
CA ARG A 350 -17.07 1.19 25.52
C ARG A 350 -18.02 2.39 25.58
N GLY A 351 -18.37 2.94 24.42
CA GLY A 351 -19.45 3.91 24.32
C GLY A 351 -20.83 3.25 24.30
N ASP A 352 -21.87 4.10 24.34
CA ASP A 352 -23.27 3.67 24.37
C ASP A 352 -23.66 2.90 23.10
N ASP A 353 -23.23 3.41 21.94
CA ASP A 353 -23.43 2.80 20.63
C ASP A 353 -22.10 2.40 19.98
N LEU A 354 -21.18 3.35 19.79
CA LEU A 354 -19.87 3.17 19.13
C LEU A 354 -18.72 3.18 20.16
N PRO A 355 -17.55 2.59 19.84
CA PRO A 355 -16.36 2.76 20.68
C PRO A 355 -15.98 4.24 20.77
N ARG A 356 -15.41 4.65 21.91
CA ARG A 356 -14.87 6.00 22.09
C ARG A 356 -13.35 5.95 22.12
N GLY A 357 -12.71 6.89 21.43
CA GLY A 357 -11.26 6.97 21.36
C GLY A 357 -10.74 7.94 20.30
N VAL A 358 -9.43 8.15 20.33
CA VAL A 358 -8.69 8.91 19.32
C VAL A 358 -7.99 7.93 18.39
N PHE A 359 -8.37 7.95 17.11
CA PHE A 359 -7.83 7.11 16.07
C PHE A 359 -6.85 7.92 15.23
N LYS A 360 -5.58 7.52 15.23
CA LYS A 360 -4.51 8.25 14.54
C LYS A 360 -3.43 7.30 14.03
N PRO A 361 -2.83 7.56 12.86
CA PRO A 361 -1.67 6.81 12.44
C PRO A 361 -0.55 6.92 13.47
N VAL A 362 0.11 5.80 13.73
CA VAL A 362 1.27 5.72 14.64
C VAL A 362 2.54 5.95 13.86
N SER A 363 2.56 5.52 12.60
CA SER A 363 3.67 5.82 11.70
C SER A 363 3.69 7.28 11.28
N GLU A 364 4.91 7.80 11.16
CA GLU A 364 5.14 9.09 10.51
C GLU A 364 4.87 9.03 9.01
N ARG A 365 4.66 10.21 8.40
CA ARG A 365 4.59 10.34 6.95
C ARG A 365 5.93 9.95 6.33
N SER A 366 5.88 9.20 5.23
CA SER A 366 7.07 8.74 4.52
C SER A 366 7.92 9.86 3.91
N VAL A 367 7.36 11.06 3.76
CA VAL A 367 8.04 12.25 3.22
C VAL A 367 8.03 13.34 4.28
N ARG A 368 9.17 13.97 4.55
CA ARG A 368 9.24 15.12 5.48
C ARG A 368 8.79 16.40 4.78
N PRO A 369 8.17 17.37 5.49
CA PRO A 369 7.70 18.62 4.88
C PRO A 369 8.75 19.38 4.05
N GLY A 370 10.01 19.47 4.53
CA GLY A 370 11.09 20.13 3.78
C GLY A 370 11.51 19.40 2.49
N THR A 371 11.33 18.07 2.42
CA THR A 371 11.60 17.29 1.22
C THR A 371 10.61 17.63 0.11
N VAL A 372 9.33 17.88 0.44
CA VAL A 372 8.31 18.32 -0.52
C VAL A 372 8.75 19.59 -1.23
N ILE A 373 9.22 20.58 -0.48
CA ILE A 373 9.74 21.85 -1.03
C ILE A 373 10.94 21.59 -1.93
N SER A 374 11.89 20.77 -1.48
CA SER A 374 13.12 20.49 -2.23
C SER A 374 12.81 19.86 -3.58
N MET A 375 11.92 18.86 -3.62
CA MET A 375 11.51 18.19 -4.86
C MET A 375 10.85 19.17 -5.84
N VAL A 376 9.93 20.01 -5.34
CA VAL A 376 9.26 21.02 -6.18
C VAL A 376 10.25 22.07 -6.69
N LEU A 377 11.18 22.53 -5.85
CA LEU A 377 12.20 23.48 -6.28
C LEU A 377 13.16 22.89 -7.32
N ASP A 378 13.55 21.63 -7.17
CA ASP A 378 14.43 20.96 -8.13
C ASP A 378 13.77 20.82 -9.51
N ASP A 379 12.46 20.62 -9.56
CA ASP A 379 11.71 20.67 -10.81
C ASP A 379 11.61 22.10 -11.35
N LEU A 380 11.22 23.07 -10.54
CA LEU A 380 11.07 24.46 -11.00
C LEU A 380 12.40 25.08 -11.47
N ARG A 381 13.54 24.69 -10.88
CA ARG A 381 14.88 25.16 -11.28
C ARG A 381 15.29 24.71 -12.68
N LYS A 382 14.61 23.72 -13.26
CA LYS A 382 14.85 23.29 -14.66
C LYS A 382 14.34 24.34 -15.65
N ASP A 383 13.29 25.06 -15.28
CA ASP A 383 12.56 25.97 -16.17
C ASP A 383 12.66 27.45 -15.76
N PHE A 384 12.97 27.73 -14.49
CA PHE A 384 13.06 29.09 -13.95
C PHE A 384 14.39 29.35 -13.23
N ASN A 385 14.92 30.56 -13.42
CA ASN A 385 16.05 31.05 -12.63
C ASN A 385 15.56 31.54 -11.26
N ILE A 386 15.59 30.66 -10.26
CA ILE A 386 15.08 30.93 -8.91
C ILE A 386 16.19 31.48 -8.01
N THR A 387 15.96 32.65 -7.41
CA THR A 387 16.80 33.19 -6.35
C THR A 387 16.09 33.11 -5.00
N THR A 388 16.79 32.66 -3.96
CA THR A 388 16.29 32.72 -2.58
C THR A 388 16.32 34.17 -2.11
N ASP A 389 15.18 34.71 -1.70
CA ASP A 389 15.04 36.11 -1.27
C ASP A 389 13.89 36.25 -0.27
N PHE A 390 13.91 37.31 0.54
CA PHE A 390 12.75 37.70 1.33
C PHE A 390 11.73 38.36 0.41
N VAL A 391 10.47 37.93 0.50
CA VAL A 391 9.37 38.40 -0.33
C VAL A 391 8.44 39.27 0.49
N ASP A 392 7.79 40.24 -0.15
CA ASP A 392 6.79 41.09 0.50
C ASP A 392 5.41 40.40 0.44
N ILE A 393 5.34 39.25 1.11
CA ILE A 393 4.15 38.43 1.35
C ILE A 393 4.12 38.11 2.86
N PRO A 394 3.01 38.35 3.59
CA PRO A 394 2.95 38.10 5.03
C PRO A 394 3.22 36.63 5.40
N GLU A 395 4.04 36.41 6.44
CA GLU A 395 4.28 35.08 6.98
C GLU A 395 3.05 34.52 7.69
N VAL A 396 2.82 33.21 7.55
CA VAL A 396 1.79 32.43 8.26
C VAL A 396 2.37 31.10 8.74
N PRO A 397 1.79 30.48 9.79
CA PRO A 397 2.28 29.22 10.32
C PRO A 397 2.28 28.12 9.24
N ALA A 398 3.39 27.41 9.08
CA ALA A 398 3.50 26.27 8.17
C ALA A 398 4.51 25.24 8.71
N ALA A 399 4.35 23.96 8.36
CA ALA A 399 5.26 22.89 8.80
C ALA A 399 6.64 23.00 8.16
N ALA A 400 6.69 23.53 6.92
CA ALA A 400 7.90 23.99 6.27
C ALA A 400 7.53 25.10 5.29
N TRP A 401 8.48 26.00 5.01
CA TRP A 401 8.25 27.08 4.06
C TRP A 401 9.52 27.45 3.29
N TYR A 402 9.33 28.06 2.13
CA TYR A 402 10.39 28.63 1.31
C TYR A 402 9.90 29.89 0.60
N THR A 403 10.76 30.89 0.49
CA THR A 403 10.50 32.12 -0.26
C THR A 403 11.52 32.30 -1.37
N GLY A 404 11.07 32.82 -2.52
CA GLY A 404 11.96 33.07 -3.63
C GLY A 404 11.39 34.03 -4.67
N ARG A 405 12.24 34.34 -5.64
CA ARG A 405 11.89 35.14 -6.82
C ARG A 405 12.20 34.38 -8.11
N ALA A 406 11.35 34.56 -9.11
CA ALA A 406 11.52 34.06 -10.46
C ALA A 406 11.16 35.18 -11.46
N GLY A 407 12.16 35.97 -11.86
CA GLY A 407 11.94 37.18 -12.66
C GLY A 407 11.27 38.28 -11.85
N ASP A 408 10.13 38.78 -12.32
CA ASP A 408 9.29 39.79 -11.66
C ASP A 408 8.27 39.20 -10.67
N VAL A 409 8.32 37.88 -10.45
CA VAL A 409 7.42 37.14 -9.57
C VAL A 409 8.09 36.86 -8.22
N GLU A 410 7.40 37.21 -7.14
CA GLU A 410 7.72 36.76 -5.78
C GLU A 410 6.82 35.58 -5.41
N PHE A 411 7.36 34.56 -4.74
CA PHE A 411 6.54 33.43 -4.32
C PHE A 411 6.93 32.87 -2.95
N MET A 412 5.96 32.23 -2.31
CA MET A 412 6.13 31.38 -1.15
C MET A 412 5.60 29.97 -1.44
N LEU A 413 6.33 28.97 -0.95
CA LEU A 413 5.88 27.60 -0.86
C LEU A 413 5.67 27.27 0.62
N LEU A 414 4.47 26.84 1.00
CA LEU A 414 4.09 26.57 2.38
C LEU A 414 3.53 25.16 2.49
N VAL A 415 4.08 24.33 3.36
CA VAL A 415 3.68 22.92 3.51
C VAL A 415 2.82 22.74 4.76
N TYR A 416 1.68 22.07 4.58
CA TYR A 416 0.70 21.81 5.62
C TYR A 416 0.40 20.31 5.74
N PRO A 417 0.17 19.81 6.97
CA PRO A 417 -0.17 18.41 7.19
C PRO A 417 -1.58 18.08 6.69
N ASN A 418 -2.55 18.98 6.83
CA ASN A 418 -3.95 18.71 6.49
C ASN A 418 -4.68 19.98 6.04
N ALA A 419 -5.91 19.78 5.53
CA ALA A 419 -6.71 20.86 4.98
C ALA A 419 -7.10 21.88 6.05
N THR A 420 -7.36 21.44 7.28
CA THR A 420 -7.69 22.31 8.41
C THR A 420 -6.55 23.30 8.69
N ALA A 421 -5.32 22.80 8.85
CA ALA A 421 -4.14 23.64 9.07
C ALA A 421 -3.91 24.63 7.93
N TYR A 422 -4.10 24.19 6.68
CA TYR A 422 -4.02 25.08 5.53
C TYR A 422 -5.11 26.17 5.57
N LEU A 423 -6.37 25.80 5.79
CA LEU A 423 -7.50 26.74 5.80
C LEU A 423 -7.35 27.77 6.92
N THR A 424 -6.91 27.36 8.11
CA THR A 424 -6.59 28.28 9.22
C THR A 424 -5.48 29.26 8.83
N ALA A 425 -4.39 28.80 8.22
CA ALA A 425 -3.32 29.68 7.78
C ALA A 425 -3.74 30.58 6.61
N LEU A 426 -4.63 30.12 5.73
CA LEU A 426 -5.22 30.91 4.65
C LEU A 426 -6.11 32.03 5.19
N ASP A 427 -6.89 31.75 6.25
CA ASP A 427 -7.69 32.76 6.95
C ASP A 427 -6.80 33.80 7.63
N GLU A 428 -5.74 33.37 8.32
CA GLU A 428 -4.76 34.29 8.92
C GLU A 428 -4.05 35.16 7.86
N LEU A 429 -3.64 34.57 6.74
CA LEU A 429 -3.06 35.31 5.61
C LEU A 429 -4.05 36.34 5.06
N THR A 430 -5.32 35.96 4.96
CA THR A 430 -6.38 36.83 4.48
C THR A 430 -6.57 38.03 5.41
N GLU A 431 -6.64 37.81 6.72
CA GLU A 431 -6.74 38.91 7.70
C GLU A 431 -5.55 39.87 7.60
N LYS A 432 -4.33 39.33 7.48
CA LYS A 432 -3.10 40.12 7.31
C LYS A 432 -3.10 40.94 6.02
N LEU A 433 -3.51 40.34 4.90
CA LEU A 433 -3.59 41.03 3.60
C LEU A 433 -4.65 42.13 3.61
N LEU A 434 -5.85 41.85 4.13
CA LEU A 434 -6.92 42.85 4.25
C LEU A 434 -6.50 44.03 5.15
N ALA A 435 -5.84 43.75 6.29
CA ALA A 435 -5.28 44.79 7.16
C ALA A 435 -4.18 45.62 6.46
N GLY A 436 -3.45 45.00 5.52
CA GLY A 436 -2.46 45.64 4.66
C GLY A 436 -3.02 46.39 3.45
N GLY A 437 -4.34 46.54 3.33
CA GLY A 437 -5.00 47.28 2.25
C GLY A 437 -5.13 46.50 0.93
N TRP A 438 -4.97 45.17 0.96
CA TRP A 438 -5.29 44.34 -0.19
C TRP A 438 -6.80 44.10 -0.28
N GLU A 439 -7.35 44.05 -1.50
CA GLU A 439 -8.75 43.72 -1.74
C GLU A 439 -8.86 42.31 -2.32
N ARG A 440 -9.80 41.51 -1.79
CA ARG A 440 -10.10 40.18 -2.34
C ARG A 440 -10.85 40.32 -3.66
N THR A 441 -10.39 39.64 -4.71
CA THR A 441 -10.93 39.74 -6.07
C THR A 441 -11.58 38.46 -6.60
N ASP A 442 -11.42 37.33 -5.90
CA ASP A 442 -12.11 36.09 -6.23
C ASP A 442 -13.58 36.09 -5.75
N ASP A 443 -14.41 35.24 -6.35
CA ASP A 443 -15.84 35.14 -6.05
C ASP A 443 -16.16 34.23 -4.84
N GLY A 444 -15.14 33.71 -4.17
CA GLY A 444 -15.24 32.85 -3.01
C GLY A 444 -15.75 31.44 -3.28
N ARG A 445 -15.92 31.02 -4.54
CA ARG A 445 -16.44 29.68 -4.87
C ARG A 445 -15.43 28.56 -4.66
N GLU A 446 -14.15 28.84 -4.82
CA GLU A 446 -13.06 27.89 -4.61
C GLU A 446 -12.49 28.08 -3.20
N PRO A 447 -12.84 27.24 -2.21
CA PRO A 447 -12.38 27.43 -0.82
C PRO A 447 -10.87 27.26 -0.68
N TYR A 448 -10.21 26.63 -1.66
CA TYR A 448 -8.79 26.30 -1.63
C TYR A 448 -7.90 27.29 -2.40
N ALA A 449 -8.49 28.36 -2.94
CA ALA A 449 -7.79 29.41 -3.66
C ALA A 449 -8.30 30.77 -3.22
N ARG A 450 -7.42 31.77 -3.16
CA ARG A 450 -7.81 33.17 -2.95
C ARG A 450 -6.95 34.08 -3.81
N THR A 451 -7.56 35.10 -4.37
CA THR A 451 -6.84 36.13 -5.13
C THR A 451 -7.11 37.49 -4.52
N PHE A 452 -6.04 38.26 -4.37
CA PHE A 452 -6.05 39.59 -3.81
C PHE A 452 -5.34 40.54 -4.74
N ALA A 453 -5.71 41.82 -4.70
CA ALA A 453 -5.06 42.83 -5.50
C ALA A 453 -4.89 44.13 -4.72
N ARG A 454 -3.77 44.81 -4.94
CA ARG A 454 -3.45 46.12 -4.35
C ARG A 454 -2.58 46.89 -5.33
N ASP A 455 -2.96 48.13 -5.62
CA ASP A 455 -2.28 48.98 -6.61
C ASP A 455 -2.07 48.25 -7.96
N ALA A 456 -0.81 48.09 -8.37
CA ALA A 456 -0.41 47.40 -9.60
C ALA A 456 -0.08 45.91 -9.40
N ASP A 457 -0.26 45.37 -8.19
CA ASP A 457 0.10 43.99 -7.84
C ASP A 457 -1.14 43.10 -7.63
N GLU A 458 -0.90 41.80 -7.78
CA GLU A 458 -1.84 40.71 -7.53
C GLU A 458 -1.14 39.62 -6.71
N ILE A 459 -1.81 39.09 -5.70
CA ILE A 459 -1.42 37.90 -4.95
C ILE A 459 -2.44 36.81 -5.22
N THR A 460 -1.97 35.65 -5.68
CA THR A 460 -2.79 34.44 -5.79
C THR A 460 -2.25 33.37 -4.85
N VAL A 461 -3.14 32.79 -4.06
CA VAL A 461 -2.88 31.65 -3.19
C VAL A 461 -3.63 30.45 -3.74
N PHE A 462 -2.94 29.32 -3.86
CA PHE A 462 -3.55 28.07 -4.30
C PHE A 462 -2.88 26.88 -3.61
N VAL A 463 -3.65 25.86 -3.23
CA VAL A 463 -3.09 24.65 -2.60
C VAL A 463 -3.26 23.41 -3.46
N GLN A 464 -2.26 22.54 -3.41
CA GLN A 464 -2.27 21.22 -4.05
C GLN A 464 -1.85 20.15 -3.07
N TYR A 465 -2.42 18.97 -3.21
CA TYR A 465 -1.91 17.79 -2.53
C TYR A 465 -0.75 17.19 -3.34
N ARG A 466 0.44 17.11 -2.74
CA ARG A 466 1.66 16.53 -3.32
C ARG A 466 2.49 15.83 -2.26
N TYR A 467 3.05 14.67 -2.60
CA TYR A 467 4.03 13.96 -1.77
C TYR A 467 3.59 13.86 -0.30
N ASN A 468 2.36 13.40 -0.08
CA ASN A 468 1.77 13.23 1.24
C ASN A 468 1.45 14.51 2.03
N HIS A 469 1.42 15.69 1.40
CA HIS A 469 1.18 16.98 2.07
C HIS A 469 0.33 17.93 1.24
N TYR A 470 -0.24 18.95 1.88
CA TYR A 470 -0.74 20.13 1.18
C TYR A 470 0.38 21.14 0.98
N LEU A 471 0.65 21.48 -0.26
CA LEU A 471 1.56 22.54 -0.66
C LEU A 471 0.75 23.75 -1.11
N ALA A 472 0.75 24.80 -0.30
CA ALA A 472 0.22 26.09 -0.72
C ALA A 472 1.30 26.87 -1.47
N VAL A 473 0.92 27.36 -2.63
CA VAL A 473 1.70 28.18 -3.54
C VAL A 473 1.12 29.57 -3.47
N VAL A 474 1.87 30.51 -2.90
CA VAL A 474 1.52 31.93 -2.85
C VAL A 474 2.38 32.64 -3.88
N VAL A 475 1.76 33.33 -4.83
CA VAL A 475 2.46 34.04 -5.89
C VAL A 475 2.01 35.50 -5.89
N LYS A 476 2.96 36.41 -5.73
CA LYS A 476 2.79 37.83 -5.93
C LYS A 476 3.43 38.24 -7.24
N LYS A 477 2.69 38.94 -8.09
CA LYS A 477 3.19 39.47 -9.37
C LYS A 477 2.55 40.81 -9.71
N PRO A 478 3.20 41.65 -10.54
CA PRO A 478 2.55 42.78 -11.16
C PRO A 478 1.35 42.31 -12.02
N ARG A 479 0.24 43.05 -12.02
CA ARG A 479 -0.96 42.75 -12.83
C ARG A 479 -0.69 42.68 -14.34
N TYR A 480 0.37 43.35 -14.79
CA TYR A 480 0.81 43.34 -16.20
C TYR A 480 1.84 42.25 -16.51
N SER A 481 2.23 41.43 -15.52
CA SER A 481 3.21 40.37 -15.68
C SER A 481 2.68 39.28 -16.62
N THR A 482 3.51 38.90 -17.60
CA THR A 482 3.26 37.78 -18.51
C THR A 482 3.89 36.48 -18.01
N SER A 483 4.34 36.43 -16.75
CA SER A 483 4.96 35.23 -16.19
C SER A 483 3.94 34.11 -16.01
N ASP A 484 4.24 32.95 -16.60
CA ASP A 484 3.47 31.72 -16.45
C ASP A 484 3.84 30.93 -15.19
N PHE A 485 4.71 31.46 -14.30
CA PHE A 485 5.22 30.76 -13.13
C PHE A 485 4.11 30.10 -12.29
N PHE A 486 3.04 30.83 -11.97
CA PHE A 486 1.91 30.28 -11.21
C PHE A 486 1.27 29.08 -11.93
N TRP A 487 0.95 29.22 -13.21
CA TRP A 487 0.32 28.15 -13.99
C TRP A 487 1.26 26.98 -14.26
N HIS A 488 2.56 27.22 -14.34
CA HIS A 488 3.55 26.17 -14.44
C HIS A 488 3.64 25.37 -13.13
N VAL A 489 3.78 26.06 -11.98
CA VAL A 489 3.81 25.39 -10.67
C VAL A 489 2.51 24.60 -10.48
N VAL A 490 1.36 25.19 -10.76
CA VAL A 490 0.06 24.51 -10.64
C VAL A 490 -0.09 23.36 -11.66
N GLY A 491 0.34 23.56 -12.91
CA GLY A 491 0.17 22.60 -14.00
C GLY A 491 1.11 21.39 -13.96
N THR A 492 2.24 21.49 -13.24
CA THR A 492 3.25 20.43 -13.15
C THR A 492 2.98 19.40 -12.04
N GLY A 493 1.85 19.46 -11.33
CA GLY A 493 1.49 18.34 -10.45
C GLY A 493 0.44 18.60 -9.37
N GLY A 494 0.17 17.53 -8.62
CA GLY A 494 -0.71 17.49 -7.46
C GLY A 494 -2.21 17.54 -7.78
N THR A 495 -3.00 16.95 -6.90
CA THR A 495 -4.47 17.00 -7.01
C THR A 495 -4.98 18.16 -6.16
N SER A 496 -5.82 19.04 -6.71
CA SER A 496 -6.45 20.08 -5.89
C SER A 496 -7.39 19.41 -4.87
N PRO A 497 -7.57 19.97 -3.67
CA PRO A 497 -8.53 19.41 -2.73
C PRO A 497 -9.95 19.34 -3.31
N GLY A 498 -10.34 20.28 -4.18
CA GLY A 498 -11.59 20.22 -4.96
C GLY A 498 -11.66 19.06 -5.96
N ALA A 499 -10.55 18.66 -6.57
CA ALA A 499 -10.45 17.49 -7.44
C ALA A 499 -10.40 16.17 -6.63
N LEU A 500 -9.75 16.17 -5.46
CA LEU A 500 -9.84 15.08 -4.49
C LEU A 500 -11.30 14.88 -4.03
N LEU A 501 -12.03 15.98 -3.87
CA LEU A 501 -13.46 16.03 -3.55
C LEU A 501 -14.40 15.71 -4.71
N SER A 502 -13.90 15.70 -5.96
CA SER A 502 -14.64 15.24 -7.14
C SER A 502 -14.68 13.70 -7.25
N PHE A 503 -14.34 13.03 -6.16
CA PHE A 503 -14.54 11.62 -5.90
C PHE A 503 -16.00 11.22 -6.13
N GLY A 504 -16.30 10.73 -7.33
CA GLY A 504 -17.57 10.09 -7.66
C GLY A 504 -18.81 10.85 -7.19
N LYS A 505 -19.92 10.14 -7.04
CA LYS A 505 -21.20 10.70 -6.57
C LYS A 505 -21.20 11.09 -5.07
N LEU A 506 -20.14 10.79 -4.31
CA LEU A 506 -20.06 10.95 -2.85
C LEU A 506 -20.38 12.35 -2.33
N ARG A 507 -19.97 13.41 -3.04
CA ARG A 507 -20.24 14.81 -2.63
C ARG A 507 -21.74 15.12 -2.57
N ASN A 508 -22.55 14.43 -3.38
CA ASN A 508 -24.01 14.60 -3.37
C ASN A 508 -24.68 13.71 -2.32
N ASP A 509 -24.00 12.65 -1.89
CA ASP A 509 -24.56 11.67 -0.98
C ASP A 509 -24.33 12.02 0.47
N VAL A 510 -23.27 12.74 0.84
CA VAL A 510 -22.93 13.06 2.24
C VAL A 510 -23.18 14.54 2.58
N LYS A 511 -24.04 14.83 3.56
CA LYS A 511 -24.34 16.21 4.03
C LYS A 511 -23.48 16.62 5.24
N PRO A 512 -22.72 17.73 5.20
CA PRO A 512 -21.84 18.15 6.30
C PRO A 512 -22.52 18.17 7.68
N TRP A 513 -22.07 17.29 8.57
CA TRP A 513 -22.42 17.23 10.00
C TRP A 513 -21.27 16.55 10.75
N ASP A 514 -20.66 17.26 11.71
CA ASP A 514 -19.74 16.69 12.72
C ASP A 514 -20.44 15.74 13.74
N TRP A 515 -20.61 14.48 13.36
CA TRP A 515 -21.32 13.47 14.15
C TRP A 515 -20.38 12.56 14.90
N THR A 516 -19.21 12.24 14.34
CA THR A 516 -18.24 11.33 14.98
C THR A 516 -17.75 11.90 16.31
N ALA A 517 -17.48 13.21 16.37
CA ALA A 517 -17.05 13.89 17.59
C ALA A 517 -18.11 13.80 18.72
N ARG A 518 -19.40 13.80 18.37
CA ARG A 518 -20.48 13.67 19.36
C ARG A 518 -20.63 12.26 19.90
N GLU A 519 -20.30 11.27 19.07
CA GLU A 519 -20.31 9.85 19.45
C GLU A 519 -18.99 9.43 20.14
N GLY A 520 -18.00 10.32 20.22
CA GLY A 520 -16.69 10.09 20.85
C GLY A 520 -15.67 9.38 19.94
N LEU A 521 -15.91 9.38 18.63
CA LEU A 521 -14.96 8.94 17.60
C LEU A 521 -14.14 10.14 17.13
N GLU A 522 -12.93 10.29 17.65
CA GLU A 522 -12.01 11.35 17.24
C GLU A 522 -10.98 10.81 16.25
N PHE A 523 -10.72 11.53 15.16
CA PHE A 523 -9.75 11.13 14.14
C PHE A 523 -8.65 12.18 14.01
N ASP A 524 -7.40 11.75 13.83
CA ASP A 524 -6.25 12.64 13.60
C ASP A 524 -5.31 12.07 12.52
N GLY A 525 -4.44 12.90 11.96
CA GLY A 525 -3.47 12.53 10.92
C GLY A 525 -4.02 12.52 9.50
N TYR A 526 -5.35 12.66 9.33
CA TYR A 526 -6.01 12.75 8.04
C TYR A 526 -5.61 14.03 7.29
N ILE A 527 -5.59 13.95 5.97
CA ILE A 527 -5.42 15.07 5.04
C ILE A 527 -6.75 15.83 4.93
N TYR A 528 -7.84 15.08 4.78
CA TYR A 528 -9.17 15.64 4.60
C TYR A 528 -10.25 14.74 5.22
N LYS A 529 -11.36 15.33 5.66
CA LYS A 529 -12.45 14.64 6.36
C LYS A 529 -13.81 15.18 5.89
N LEU A 530 -14.74 14.27 5.61
CA LEU A 530 -16.14 14.55 5.30
C LEU A 530 -17.03 13.74 6.23
N GLU A 531 -18.12 14.34 6.66
CA GLU A 531 -19.11 13.65 7.50
C GLU A 531 -20.53 14.05 7.15
N GLY A 532 -21.47 13.12 7.33
CA GLY A 532 -22.88 13.37 7.06
C GLY A 532 -23.74 12.14 7.05
N ASN A 533 -24.91 12.22 6.41
CA ASN A 533 -25.76 11.07 6.11
C ASN A 533 -25.71 10.78 4.62
N VAL A 534 -25.64 9.50 4.24
CA VAL A 534 -25.77 9.02 2.86
C VAL A 534 -27.22 9.19 2.39
N SER A 535 -27.40 9.80 1.22
CA SER A 535 -28.71 10.06 0.63
C SER A 535 -29.52 8.76 0.42
N SER A 536 -28.84 7.71 -0.05
CA SER A 536 -29.31 6.34 -0.19
C SER A 536 -29.06 5.55 1.10
N GLY A 537 -30.06 4.80 1.59
CA GLY A 537 -29.91 3.97 2.80
C GLY A 537 -29.93 4.72 4.13
N GLY A 538 -29.58 6.02 4.15
CA GLY A 538 -29.72 6.90 5.32
C GLY A 538 -28.70 6.66 6.44
N ALA A 539 -27.65 5.87 6.19
CA ALA A 539 -26.59 5.66 7.17
C ALA A 539 -25.80 6.96 7.41
N ARG A 540 -25.30 7.14 8.63
CA ARG A 540 -24.31 8.17 8.93
C ARG A 540 -22.97 7.72 8.31
N ALA A 541 -22.23 8.64 7.73
CA ALA A 541 -20.97 8.40 7.04
C ALA A 541 -19.88 9.34 7.54
N ALA A 542 -18.68 8.81 7.67
CA ALA A 542 -17.44 9.57 7.76
C ALA A 542 -16.48 9.07 6.67
N VAL A 543 -15.91 9.97 5.89
CA VAL A 543 -14.95 9.68 4.82
C VAL A 543 -13.69 10.47 5.09
N LEU A 544 -12.59 9.75 5.34
CA LEU A 544 -11.31 10.32 5.75
C LEU A 544 -10.24 9.95 4.71
N PHE A 545 -9.48 10.95 4.28
CA PHE A 545 -8.38 10.79 3.34
C PHE A 545 -7.08 10.83 4.12
N TYR A 546 -6.26 9.80 4.00
CA TYR A 546 -4.97 9.66 4.65
C TYR A 546 -3.84 9.55 3.63
N PRO A 547 -2.60 9.93 3.99
CA PRO A 547 -1.45 9.61 3.17
C PRO A 547 -1.35 8.09 2.96
N TYR A 548 -0.82 7.67 1.81
CA TYR A 548 -0.72 6.26 1.46
C TYR A 548 -0.11 5.41 2.60
N GLY A 549 -0.80 4.33 2.96
CA GLY A 549 -0.43 3.39 4.02
C GLY A 549 -0.87 3.80 5.43
N LEU A 550 -1.15 5.08 5.70
CA LEU A 550 -1.53 5.56 7.04
C LEU A 550 -3.01 5.33 7.36
N GLY A 551 -3.89 5.32 6.34
CA GLY A 551 -5.32 5.07 6.56
C GLY A 551 -5.58 3.64 7.01
N ARG A 552 -4.72 2.70 6.61
CA ARG A 552 -4.78 1.29 7.03
C ARG A 552 -4.50 1.09 8.52
N GLU A 553 -3.63 1.89 9.11
CA GLU A 553 -3.39 1.82 10.56
C GLU A 553 -4.64 2.25 11.33
N VAL A 554 -5.29 3.33 10.90
CA VAL A 554 -6.54 3.82 11.49
C VAL A 554 -7.68 2.82 11.28
N TYR A 555 -7.74 2.16 10.11
CA TYR A 555 -8.67 1.07 9.85
C TYR A 555 -8.50 -0.08 10.86
N LEU A 556 -7.27 -0.52 11.09
CA LEU A 556 -6.98 -1.62 12.03
C LEU A 556 -7.30 -1.22 13.48
N GLN A 557 -7.03 0.03 13.87
CA GLN A 557 -7.46 0.56 15.17
C GLN A 557 -8.97 0.54 15.33
N LEU A 558 -9.73 0.94 14.30
CA LEU A 558 -11.19 0.88 14.31
C LEU A 558 -11.67 -0.57 14.46
N LYS A 559 -11.11 -1.49 13.67
CA LYS A 559 -11.42 -2.91 13.75
C LYS A 559 -11.21 -3.46 15.16
N LYS A 560 -10.03 -3.21 15.75
CA LYS A 560 -9.71 -3.56 17.15
C LYS A 560 -10.76 -3.00 18.11
N ALA A 561 -11.02 -1.70 18.03
CA ALA A 561 -11.98 -1.04 18.91
C ALA A 561 -13.41 -1.60 18.78
N PHE A 562 -13.86 -1.99 17.59
CA PHE A 562 -15.17 -2.62 17.41
C PHE A 562 -15.21 -4.00 18.06
N LEU A 563 -14.25 -4.87 17.76
CA LEU A 563 -14.18 -6.23 18.31
C LEU A 563 -14.06 -6.21 19.84
N GLU A 564 -13.13 -5.42 20.40
CA GLU A 564 -12.93 -5.31 21.85
C GLU A 564 -14.12 -4.69 22.61
N THR A 565 -14.94 -3.88 21.94
CA THR A 565 -16.15 -3.31 22.54
C THR A 565 -17.41 -4.16 22.30
N GLY A 566 -17.23 -5.42 21.87
CA GLY A 566 -18.28 -6.42 21.77
C GLY A 566 -19.17 -6.28 20.53
N TRP A 567 -18.65 -5.67 19.47
CA TRP A 567 -19.21 -5.84 18.13
C TRP A 567 -18.73 -7.15 17.53
N VAL A 568 -19.57 -7.78 16.70
CA VAL A 568 -19.23 -9.07 16.09
C VAL A 568 -19.18 -8.91 14.58
N GLU A 569 -18.13 -9.45 13.96
CA GLU A 569 -18.02 -9.55 12.51
C GLU A 569 -18.76 -10.81 12.02
N ARG A 570 -19.85 -10.60 11.28
CA ARG A 570 -20.79 -11.68 10.90
C ARG A 570 -21.12 -11.74 9.42
N ASP A 571 -20.72 -10.74 8.67
CA ASP A 571 -21.23 -10.54 7.32
C ASP A 571 -20.21 -9.75 6.50
N TYR A 572 -20.34 -9.85 5.18
CA TYR A 572 -19.49 -9.18 4.22
C TYR A 572 -20.37 -8.31 3.32
N ALA A 573 -19.99 -7.06 3.10
CA ALA A 573 -20.60 -6.25 2.06
C ALA A 573 -19.95 -6.62 0.73
N GLU A 574 -20.72 -7.26 -0.17
CA GLU A 574 -20.24 -7.61 -1.51
C GLU A 574 -20.09 -6.33 -2.34
N LEU A 575 -18.85 -5.85 -2.43
CA LEU A 575 -18.53 -4.61 -3.13
C LEU A 575 -17.59 -4.90 -4.30
N PRO A 576 -17.65 -4.09 -5.37
CA PRO A 576 -16.64 -4.10 -6.39
C PRO A 576 -15.26 -3.98 -5.75
N SER A 577 -14.31 -4.77 -6.23
CA SER A 577 -12.94 -4.67 -5.72
C SER A 577 -12.24 -3.38 -6.18
N HIS A 578 -12.73 -2.76 -7.25
CA HIS A 578 -12.20 -1.55 -7.84
C HIS A 578 -13.27 -0.80 -8.67
N ASP A 579 -13.05 0.50 -8.86
CA ASP A 579 -13.62 1.30 -9.95
C ASP A 579 -12.48 1.95 -10.75
N ALA A 580 -12.78 2.87 -11.67
CA ALA A 580 -11.77 3.52 -12.52
C ALA A 580 -10.68 4.30 -11.75
N ARG A 581 -10.86 4.58 -10.45
CA ARG A 581 -9.95 5.44 -9.66
C ARG A 581 -9.69 4.94 -8.24
N ARG A 582 -10.58 4.13 -7.66
CA ARG A 582 -10.48 3.57 -6.31
C ARG A 582 -10.25 2.07 -6.37
N HIS A 583 -9.33 1.59 -5.54
CA HIS A 583 -9.14 0.16 -5.30
C HIS A 583 -9.41 -0.10 -3.84
N LEU A 584 -10.43 -0.90 -3.51
CA LEU A 584 -10.65 -1.31 -2.13
C LEU A 584 -9.36 -1.99 -1.63
N ALA A 585 -9.05 -1.87 -0.35
CA ALA A 585 -7.95 -2.58 0.29
C ALA A 585 -8.51 -3.59 1.29
N ALA A 586 -9.39 -3.15 2.19
CA ALA A 586 -10.12 -4.02 3.11
C ALA A 586 -11.48 -3.39 3.47
N ASN A 587 -12.42 -4.23 3.87
CA ASN A 587 -13.71 -3.82 4.42
C ASN A 587 -14.26 -4.86 5.39
N ASP A 588 -14.89 -4.37 6.45
CA ASP A 588 -15.50 -5.20 7.50
C ASP A 588 -16.90 -4.66 7.82
N LEU A 589 -17.83 -5.58 8.13
CA LEU A 589 -19.19 -5.25 8.58
C LEU A 589 -19.44 -5.88 9.94
N PHE A 590 -19.61 -5.00 10.93
CA PHE A 590 -19.85 -5.35 12.32
C PHE A 590 -21.31 -5.17 12.68
N GLU A 591 -21.84 -6.05 13.53
CA GLU A 591 -23.21 -5.98 14.04
C GLU A 591 -23.27 -6.00 15.56
N LYS A 592 -24.15 -5.17 16.13
CA LYS A 592 -24.43 -5.11 17.57
C LYS A 592 -25.82 -4.54 17.82
N SER A 593 -26.65 -5.25 18.59
CA SER A 593 -27.97 -4.77 19.05
C SER A 593 -28.88 -4.17 17.94
N GLY A 594 -28.92 -4.80 16.76
CA GLY A 594 -29.72 -4.35 15.61
C GLY A 594 -29.13 -3.18 14.81
N LYS A 595 -27.98 -2.66 15.24
CA LYS A 595 -27.15 -1.70 14.50
C LYS A 595 -26.06 -2.42 13.73
N ALA A 596 -25.55 -1.73 12.72
CA ALA A 596 -24.39 -2.15 11.95
C ALA A 596 -23.38 -1.01 11.83
N VAL A 597 -22.12 -1.39 11.75
CA VAL A 597 -21.02 -0.53 11.33
C VAL A 597 -20.31 -1.16 10.17
N TYR A 598 -20.13 -0.39 9.10
CA TYR A 598 -19.26 -0.76 8.00
C TYR A 598 -18.02 0.11 8.03
N ILE A 599 -16.84 -0.51 7.95
CA ILE A 599 -15.59 0.21 7.72
C ILE A 599 -14.96 -0.28 6.43
N GLU A 600 -14.31 0.62 5.72
CA GLU A 600 -13.56 0.32 4.51
C GLU A 600 -12.31 1.18 4.47
N VAL A 601 -11.20 0.58 4.02
CA VAL A 601 -10.05 1.34 3.54
C VAL A 601 -9.82 0.99 2.08
N SER A 602 -9.64 2.01 1.26
CA SER A 602 -9.35 1.90 -0.17
C SER A 602 -8.14 2.77 -0.54
N THR A 603 -7.57 2.55 -1.71
CA THR A 603 -6.47 3.36 -2.26
C THR A 603 -6.97 4.18 -3.44
N TYR A 604 -6.55 5.44 -3.48
CA TYR A 604 -6.85 6.39 -4.54
C TYR A 604 -5.58 7.17 -4.87
N GLY A 605 -4.93 6.84 -5.99
CA GLY A 605 -3.61 7.39 -6.31
C GLY A 605 -2.59 7.08 -5.20
N ASP A 606 -2.06 8.12 -4.57
CA ASP A 606 -1.10 8.08 -3.45
C ASP A 606 -1.76 8.35 -2.09
N MET A 607 -3.06 8.06 -1.94
CA MET A 607 -3.80 8.20 -0.68
C MET A 607 -4.53 6.92 -0.32
N ASP A 608 -4.75 6.75 0.98
CA ASP A 608 -5.76 5.84 1.51
C ASP A 608 -7.06 6.63 1.75
N VAL A 609 -8.21 6.04 1.46
CA VAL A 609 -9.54 6.57 1.76
C VAL A 609 -10.24 5.61 2.70
N LEU A 610 -10.45 6.06 3.94
CA LEU A 610 -11.15 5.36 4.99
C LEU A 610 -12.61 5.80 5.02
N ILE A 611 -13.54 4.86 4.93
CA ILE A 611 -14.98 5.07 5.02
C ILE A 611 -15.48 4.37 6.28
N LEU A 612 -16.31 5.06 7.05
CA LEU A 612 -17.06 4.50 8.16
C LEU A 612 -18.53 4.82 7.97
N LEU A 613 -19.39 3.81 8.01
CA LEU A 613 -20.85 3.94 7.98
C LEU A 613 -21.46 3.37 9.24
N TYR A 614 -22.47 4.04 9.78
CA TYR A 614 -23.18 3.63 10.99
C TYR A 614 -24.69 3.82 10.84
N GLY A 615 -25.47 2.82 11.25
CA GLY A 615 -26.93 2.87 11.21
C GLY A 615 -27.58 1.50 11.41
N ASP A 616 -28.80 1.33 10.90
CA ASP A 616 -29.46 0.02 10.86
C ASP A 616 -28.83 -0.85 9.77
N ARG A 617 -28.78 -2.17 9.97
CA ARG A 617 -28.07 -3.13 9.09
C ARG A 617 -28.39 -2.95 7.60
N SER A 618 -29.67 -2.88 7.24
CA SER A 618 -30.09 -2.70 5.84
C SER A 618 -29.67 -1.34 5.28
N GLY A 619 -29.80 -0.28 6.07
CA GLY A 619 -29.39 1.08 5.69
C GLY A 619 -27.89 1.17 5.43
N VAL A 620 -27.07 0.55 6.28
CA VAL A 620 -25.61 0.50 6.14
C VAL A 620 -25.20 -0.27 4.88
N LYS A 621 -25.78 -1.44 4.61
CA LYS A 621 -25.47 -2.21 3.38
C LYS A 621 -25.83 -1.44 2.11
N ILE A 622 -27.04 -0.88 2.03
CA ILE A 622 -27.48 -0.07 0.89
C ILE A 622 -26.58 1.15 0.71
N SER A 623 -26.16 1.78 1.82
CA SER A 623 -25.27 2.94 1.78
C SER A 623 -23.88 2.55 1.29
N ALA A 624 -23.34 1.41 1.73
CA ALA A 624 -22.04 0.90 1.28
C ALA A 624 -22.05 0.62 -0.23
N GLU A 625 -23.07 -0.07 -0.74
CA GLU A 625 -23.26 -0.33 -2.18
C GLU A 625 -23.38 0.99 -2.96
N ALA A 626 -24.21 1.92 -2.49
CA ALA A 626 -24.41 3.22 -3.15
C ALA A 626 -23.15 4.08 -3.20
N MET A 627 -22.23 3.96 -2.23
CA MET A 627 -20.93 4.65 -2.25
C MET A 627 -19.95 4.07 -3.29
N TRP A 628 -20.26 2.92 -3.88
CA TRP A 628 -19.50 2.30 -4.96
C TRP A 628 -20.06 2.56 -6.37
N GLU A 629 -21.33 2.94 -6.48
CA GLU A 629 -22.02 3.24 -7.75
C GLU A 629 -21.90 4.69 -8.21
#